data_AF-A0A914E7A1-F1
#
_entry.id   AF-A0A914E7A1-F1
#
_cell.length_a   1.000
_cell.length_b   1.000
_cell.length_c   1.000
_cell.angle_alpha   90.00
_cell.angle_beta   90.00
_cell.angle_gamma   90.00
#
_symmetry.space_group_name_H-M   'P 1'
#
loop_
_entity.id
_entity.type
_entity.pdbx_description
1 polymer ?
#
loop_
_entity_poly.entity_id
_entity_poly.type
_entity_poly.pdbx_seq_one_letter_code
_entity_poly.pdbx_strand_id
1 'polypeptide(L)'
;MMPFNLREEFTTDKYVADRFMRLPTGNNVQAEYIWIDGTGEHIRSKTRTLDFEIKSPDDLPIWNFDGSSTGQAYGADSDVFLKPVAIFNDPFRLGKNKLVMCETLDNKMQPNGTNHRHRCLETMESAKNEHPWFGMEQEYTLLDVDGHPFGWPKNGFPGPQGPYYCGVGSSKVYGRDIVESHYRACLYAGIQISGTNAEVMPGQWEFQVGPCEGIKMGDQLWVARFLLHRVAEEFGVIATLDPKPIQGDWNGAGCHTNVSTEKMRNKGGYSEILSAIDKLSKCHHEHIAYYDPTGGKDNERRLTGHHETASIDQFSYGVAHRGSSIRIPRQTEVDGYGYFEDRRPSSNCDPYLVTAAIVRTICLNDRKLSRTYVPSDIDKLRKMLEKTQTDSTGFTAPAGGFRVPSAK
;
A
#
# COMPACT_ATOMS: atom_id res chain seq x y z
N MET A 1 -2.82 43.26 -1.22
CA MET A 1 -1.68 42.33 -1.02
C MET A 1 -1.89 41.19 -1.98
N MET A 2 -0.95 40.92 -2.88
CA MET A 2 -0.97 39.62 -3.58
C MET A 2 -0.79 38.55 -2.50
N PRO A 3 -1.60 37.47 -2.50
CA PRO A 3 -1.37 36.37 -1.58
C PRO A 3 0.04 35.82 -1.84
N PHE A 4 0.86 35.79 -0.79
CA PHE A 4 2.21 35.24 -0.86
C PHE A 4 2.11 33.76 -1.28
N ASN A 5 2.74 33.40 -2.40
CA ASN A 5 2.85 32.02 -2.83
C ASN A 5 4.04 31.38 -2.09
N LEU A 6 3.75 30.63 -1.01
CA LEU A 6 4.77 29.95 -0.21
C LEU A 6 5.70 29.05 -1.04
N ARG A 7 5.22 28.51 -2.17
CA ARG A 7 6.04 27.72 -3.09
C ARG A 7 7.14 28.57 -3.73
N GLU A 8 6.82 29.78 -4.17
CA GLU A 8 7.78 30.69 -4.81
C GLU A 8 8.83 31.20 -3.83
N GLU A 9 8.48 31.38 -2.55
CA GLU A 9 9.39 31.90 -1.51
C GLU A 9 10.61 30.99 -1.27
N PHE A 10 10.41 29.67 -1.35
CA PHE A 10 11.48 28.69 -1.10
C PHE A 10 11.97 27.96 -2.35
N THR A 11 11.54 28.38 -3.55
CA THR A 11 11.97 27.73 -4.80
C THR A 11 13.44 28.02 -5.07
N THR A 12 14.24 26.96 -5.18
CA THR A 12 15.63 27.05 -5.64
C THR A 12 15.70 27.07 -7.17
N ASP A 13 16.76 27.68 -7.72
CA ASP A 13 16.98 27.69 -9.17
C ASP A 13 17.40 26.28 -9.66
N LYS A 14 16.48 25.61 -10.35
CA LYS A 14 16.68 24.26 -10.88
C LYS A 14 17.71 24.20 -12.01
N TYR A 15 17.93 25.28 -12.76
CA TYR A 15 18.99 25.32 -13.78
C TYR A 15 20.37 25.37 -13.15
N VAL A 16 20.51 26.09 -12.04
CA VAL A 16 21.76 26.11 -11.26
C VAL A 16 22.07 24.72 -10.72
N ALA A 17 21.08 24.01 -10.17
CA ALA A 17 21.25 22.64 -9.69
C ALA A 17 21.62 21.66 -10.82
N ASP A 18 20.89 21.69 -11.93
CA ASP A 18 21.12 20.83 -13.10
C ASP A 18 22.54 21.00 -13.69
N ARG A 19 23.10 22.21 -13.67
CA ARG A 19 24.50 22.45 -14.07
C ARG A 19 25.49 21.56 -13.31
N PHE A 20 25.28 21.34 -12.01
CA PHE A 20 26.15 20.49 -11.19
C PHE A 20 25.83 19.00 -11.36
N MET A 21 24.55 18.65 -11.55
CA MET A 21 24.13 17.27 -11.78
C MET A 21 24.72 16.65 -13.06
N ARG A 22 25.09 17.48 -14.03
CA ARG A 22 25.72 17.05 -15.29
C ARG A 22 27.24 16.83 -15.20
N LEU A 23 27.87 17.14 -14.07
CA LEU A 23 29.31 16.95 -13.91
C LEU A 23 29.64 15.45 -13.94
N PRO A 24 30.73 15.04 -14.62
CA PRO A 24 31.16 13.66 -14.61
C PRO A 24 31.60 13.25 -13.19
N THR A 25 31.03 12.15 -12.68
CA THR A 25 31.32 11.64 -11.32
C THR A 25 32.44 10.59 -11.28
N GLY A 26 33.12 10.36 -12.42
CA GLY A 26 34.22 9.40 -12.53
C GLY A 26 33.77 7.97 -12.28
N ASN A 27 34.56 7.21 -11.51
CA ASN A 27 34.29 5.80 -11.18
C ASN A 27 33.44 5.59 -9.92
N ASN A 28 33.17 6.64 -9.15
CA ASN A 28 32.33 6.57 -7.95
C ASN A 28 30.83 6.45 -8.25
N VAL A 29 30.12 5.64 -7.49
CA VAL A 29 28.67 5.38 -7.55
C VAL A 29 28.00 5.96 -6.32
N GLN A 30 26.84 6.61 -6.50
CA GLN A 30 25.97 7.01 -5.39
C GLN A 30 24.89 5.95 -5.18
N ALA A 31 24.77 5.47 -3.95
CA ALA A 31 23.74 4.52 -3.52
C ALA A 31 22.85 5.17 -2.47
N GLU A 32 21.59 5.42 -2.82
CA GLU A 32 20.55 5.94 -1.92
C GLU A 32 19.85 4.80 -1.20
N TYR A 33 20.13 4.65 0.09
CA TYR A 33 19.51 3.64 0.94
C TYR A 33 18.16 4.19 1.41
N ILE A 34 17.10 3.43 1.16
CA ILE A 34 15.70 3.77 1.42
C ILE A 34 15.13 2.79 2.45
N TRP A 35 14.44 3.29 3.46
CA TRP A 35 13.80 2.46 4.48
C TRP A 35 12.51 3.08 5.01
N ILE A 36 11.73 2.26 5.71
CA ILE A 36 10.48 2.65 6.37
C ILE A 36 10.79 2.98 7.84
N ASP A 37 10.28 4.09 8.35
CA ASP A 37 10.54 4.50 9.73
C ASP A 37 9.62 3.83 10.78
N GLY A 38 9.67 4.33 12.01
CA GLY A 38 8.92 3.79 13.14
C GLY A 38 7.41 4.01 13.06
N THR A 39 6.91 4.87 12.16
CA THR A 39 5.47 4.99 11.93
C THR A 39 4.93 3.83 11.11
N GLY A 40 5.78 3.17 10.31
CA GLY A 40 5.36 2.17 9.32
C GLY A 40 4.77 2.78 8.05
N GLU A 41 4.74 4.11 7.94
CA GLU A 41 4.16 4.86 6.81
C GLU A 41 5.20 5.67 6.06
N HIS A 42 6.10 6.32 6.79
CA HIS A 42 7.01 7.29 6.20
C HIS A 42 8.28 6.62 5.69
N ILE A 43 8.76 7.15 4.57
CA ILE A 43 9.97 6.69 3.92
C ILE A 43 11.10 7.65 4.24
N ARG A 44 12.25 7.10 4.60
CA ARG A 44 13.49 7.82 4.85
C ARG A 44 14.53 7.37 3.85
N SER A 45 15.50 8.24 3.57
CA SER A 45 16.63 7.86 2.73
C SER A 45 17.90 8.61 3.08
N LYS A 46 19.05 8.03 2.72
CA LYS A 46 20.34 8.71 2.73
C LYS A 46 21.30 8.06 1.74
N THR A 47 22.31 8.81 1.32
CA THR A 47 23.21 8.39 0.24
C THR A 47 24.63 8.13 0.73
N ARG A 48 25.25 7.04 0.25
CA ARG A 48 26.70 6.80 0.35
C ARG A 48 27.37 6.77 -1.01
N THR A 49 28.68 7.01 -1.00
CA THR A 49 29.55 6.81 -2.16
C THR A 49 30.18 5.42 -2.10
N LEU A 50 30.24 4.75 -3.24
CA LEU A 50 30.92 3.47 -3.45
C LEU A 50 31.89 3.61 -4.62
N ASP A 51 32.97 2.83 -4.62
CA ASP A 51 34.02 2.83 -5.63
C ASP A 51 33.89 1.66 -6.63
N PHE A 52 32.77 0.93 -6.57
CA PHE A 52 32.44 -0.19 -7.45
C PHE A 52 31.02 -0.08 -8.01
N GLU A 53 30.77 -0.76 -9.12
CA GLU A 53 29.44 -0.89 -9.72
C GLU A 53 28.60 -1.94 -8.98
N ILE A 54 27.36 -1.58 -8.62
CA ILE A 54 26.43 -2.43 -7.88
C ILE A 54 25.65 -3.31 -8.87
N LYS A 55 25.75 -4.64 -8.72
CA LYS A 55 25.04 -5.61 -9.57
C LYS A 55 23.95 -6.36 -8.82
N SER A 56 24.13 -6.55 -7.53
CA SER A 56 23.21 -7.25 -6.62
C SER A 56 23.05 -6.48 -5.31
N PRO A 57 21.91 -6.59 -4.60
CA PRO A 57 21.81 -6.16 -3.21
C PRO A 57 22.89 -6.74 -2.30
N ASP A 58 23.38 -7.95 -2.59
CA ASP A 58 24.42 -8.62 -1.77
C ASP A 58 25.81 -7.98 -1.90
N ASP A 59 26.05 -7.19 -2.96
CA ASP A 59 27.31 -6.44 -3.12
C ASP A 59 27.38 -5.25 -2.16
N LEU A 60 26.23 -4.84 -1.60
CA LEU A 60 26.10 -3.62 -0.83
C LEU A 60 26.38 -3.85 0.65
N PRO A 61 27.20 -2.99 1.28
CA PRO A 61 27.44 -3.08 2.72
C PRO A 61 26.16 -2.79 3.51
N ILE A 62 25.97 -3.54 4.60
CA ILE A 62 25.06 -3.14 5.67
C ILE A 62 25.50 -1.76 6.17
N TRP A 63 24.51 -0.91 6.41
CA TRP A 63 24.74 0.41 6.98
C TRP A 63 23.92 0.59 8.26
N ASN A 64 23.95 1.76 8.86
CA ASN A 64 23.23 2.07 10.09
C ASN A 64 22.67 3.49 10.00
N PHE A 65 21.71 3.84 10.84
CA PHE A 65 21.24 5.20 11.05
C PHE A 65 20.82 5.39 12.51
N ASP A 66 20.58 6.64 12.90
CA ASP A 66 20.06 6.98 14.22
C ASP A 66 18.55 6.69 14.29
N GLY A 67 18.19 5.58 14.91
CA GLY A 67 16.81 5.14 15.11
C GLY A 67 16.03 5.99 16.11
N SER A 68 16.69 6.79 16.95
CA SER A 68 15.98 7.69 17.87
C SER A 68 15.28 8.84 17.14
N SER A 69 15.86 9.27 16.02
CA SER A 69 15.31 10.30 15.13
C SER A 69 14.17 9.79 14.23
N THR A 70 13.84 8.50 14.29
CA THR A 70 12.86 7.84 13.43
C THR A 70 11.84 6.98 14.19
N GLY A 71 11.86 7.01 15.53
CA GLY A 71 10.95 6.24 16.38
C GLY A 71 11.23 4.72 16.38
N GLN A 72 12.44 4.30 16.05
CA GLN A 72 12.84 2.89 15.93
C GLN A 72 13.80 2.41 17.02
N ALA A 73 14.39 3.34 17.78
CA ALA A 73 15.21 3.04 18.96
C ALA A 73 15.08 4.16 20.00
N TYR A 74 15.43 3.90 21.25
CA TYR A 74 15.30 4.86 22.36
C TYR A 74 16.56 4.88 23.22
N GLY A 75 16.90 6.06 23.74
CA GLY A 75 18.00 6.23 24.69
C GLY A 75 19.39 6.18 24.04
N ALA A 76 20.37 5.66 24.78
CA ALA A 76 21.78 5.67 24.38
C ALA A 76 22.17 4.60 23.34
N ASP A 77 21.26 3.67 23.05
CA ASP A 77 21.47 2.55 22.12
C ASP A 77 20.53 2.72 20.92
N SER A 78 20.87 3.70 20.07
CA SER A 78 19.99 4.21 19.03
C SER A 78 20.31 3.69 17.62
N ASP A 79 21.42 2.96 17.44
CA ASP A 79 21.81 2.48 16.13
C ASP A 79 20.84 1.41 15.61
N VAL A 80 20.31 1.64 14.41
CA VAL A 80 19.48 0.69 13.66
C VAL A 80 20.18 0.38 12.35
N PHE A 81 20.30 -0.91 12.01
CA PHE A 81 20.97 -1.35 10.79
C PHE A 81 20.04 -1.33 9.59
N LEU A 82 20.62 -1.03 8.43
CA LEU A 82 20.03 -1.08 7.10
C LEU A 82 20.64 -2.24 6.34
N LYS A 83 19.85 -3.27 6.08
CA LYS A 83 20.26 -4.40 5.24
C LYS A 83 19.64 -4.24 3.84
N PRO A 84 20.46 -4.10 2.78
CA PRO A 84 19.99 -4.05 1.39
C PRO A 84 19.17 -5.29 1.02
N VAL A 85 18.07 -5.09 0.30
CA VAL A 85 17.17 -6.19 -0.11
C VAL A 85 16.69 -6.11 -1.56
N ALA A 86 16.69 -4.92 -2.16
CA ALA A 86 16.43 -4.73 -3.59
C ALA A 86 17.17 -3.50 -4.11
N ILE A 87 17.53 -3.49 -5.39
CA ILE A 87 18.20 -2.37 -6.06
C ILE A 87 17.42 -1.94 -7.29
N PHE A 88 17.42 -0.63 -7.56
CA PHE A 88 16.76 0.00 -8.70
C PHE A 88 17.68 1.07 -9.29
N ASN A 89 17.49 1.42 -10.57
CA ASN A 89 18.24 2.55 -11.13
C ASN A 89 17.73 3.86 -10.52
N ASP A 90 18.63 4.80 -10.23
CA ASP A 90 18.28 6.11 -9.69
C ASP A 90 17.87 7.07 -10.82
N PRO A 91 16.58 7.43 -10.97
CA PRO A 91 16.13 8.33 -12.03
C PRO A 91 16.49 9.81 -11.78
N PHE A 92 16.93 10.16 -10.58
CA PHE A 92 17.29 11.53 -10.21
C PHE A 92 18.78 11.80 -10.46
N ARG A 93 19.63 10.79 -10.22
CA ARG A 93 21.08 10.91 -10.43
C ARG A 93 21.58 10.23 -11.70
N LEU A 94 20.78 9.36 -12.31
CA LEU A 94 21.05 8.65 -13.56
C LEU A 94 22.33 7.80 -13.54
N GLY A 95 22.66 7.22 -14.70
CA GLY A 95 23.88 6.46 -14.92
C GLY A 95 23.94 5.19 -14.07
N LYS A 96 25.05 5.02 -13.36
CA LYS A 96 25.33 3.84 -12.52
C LYS A 96 24.81 3.96 -11.08
N ASN A 97 24.22 5.11 -10.73
CA ASN A 97 23.69 5.37 -9.40
C ASN A 97 22.46 4.49 -9.12
N LYS A 98 22.26 4.12 -7.86
CA LYS A 98 21.23 3.16 -7.45
C LYS A 98 20.37 3.68 -6.30
N LEU A 99 19.10 3.34 -6.36
CA LEU A 99 18.22 3.30 -5.20
C LEU A 99 18.32 1.89 -4.58
N VAL A 100 18.36 1.83 -3.26
CA VAL A 100 18.55 0.59 -2.50
C VAL A 100 17.44 0.50 -1.47
N MET A 101 16.47 -0.38 -1.69
CA MET A 101 15.48 -0.70 -0.67
C MET A 101 16.16 -1.51 0.43
N CYS A 102 15.92 -1.17 1.69
CA CYS A 102 16.49 -1.83 2.85
C CYS A 102 15.42 -2.36 3.80
N GLU A 103 15.74 -3.47 4.47
CA GLU A 103 15.08 -3.85 5.71
C GLU A 103 15.83 -3.25 6.92
N THR A 104 15.10 -3.00 7.99
CA THR A 104 15.64 -2.43 9.23
C THR A 104 15.81 -3.49 10.31
N LEU A 105 17.00 -3.53 10.93
CA LEU A 105 17.34 -4.46 12.01
C LEU A 105 17.79 -3.69 13.25
N ASP A 106 17.44 -4.19 14.44
CA ASP A 106 17.88 -3.63 15.71
C ASP A 106 19.38 -3.89 15.96
N ASN A 107 19.89 -3.37 17.08
CA ASN A 107 21.27 -3.53 17.53
C ASN A 107 21.72 -5.01 17.74
N LYS A 108 20.79 -5.96 17.75
CA LYS A 108 21.03 -7.42 17.82
C LYS A 108 20.83 -8.12 16.48
N MET A 109 20.78 -7.35 15.39
CA MET A 109 20.55 -7.84 14.03
C MET A 109 19.21 -8.58 13.87
N GLN A 110 18.21 -8.26 14.71
CA GLN A 110 16.86 -8.80 14.60
C GLN A 110 15.95 -7.81 13.87
N PRO A 111 14.91 -8.27 13.13
CA PRO A 111 13.93 -7.38 12.52
C PRO A 111 13.30 -6.45 13.55
N ASN A 112 13.32 -5.13 13.30
CA ASN A 112 12.66 -4.19 14.20
C ASN A 112 11.13 -4.24 14.07
N GLY A 113 10.41 -3.50 14.93
CA GLY A 113 8.94 -3.55 15.02
C GLY A 113 8.20 -3.23 13.72
N THR A 114 8.75 -2.36 12.87
CA THR A 114 8.16 -1.96 11.58
C THR A 114 8.75 -2.70 10.38
N ASN A 115 9.68 -3.65 10.58
CA ASN A 115 10.16 -4.54 9.52
C ASN A 115 9.12 -5.63 9.23
N HIS A 116 8.05 -5.25 8.56
CA HIS A 116 7.01 -6.17 8.09
C HIS A 116 7.48 -7.02 6.91
N ARG A 117 8.49 -6.54 6.17
CA ARG A 117 9.10 -7.25 5.04
C ARG A 117 9.61 -8.63 5.44
N HIS A 118 10.31 -8.73 6.57
CA HIS A 118 10.89 -9.99 7.03
C HIS A 118 9.85 -11.11 7.15
N ARG A 119 8.75 -10.85 7.87
CA ARG A 119 7.64 -11.80 8.04
C ARG A 119 6.87 -12.06 6.74
N CYS A 120 6.75 -11.04 5.88
CA CYS A 120 6.18 -11.21 4.56
C CYS A 120 7.01 -12.18 3.71
N LEU A 121 8.34 -12.06 3.73
CA LEU A 121 9.24 -12.96 3.00
C LEU A 121 9.07 -14.41 3.45
N GLU A 122 9.05 -14.67 4.76
CA GLU A 122 8.80 -16.02 5.32
C GLU A 122 7.47 -16.61 4.84
N THR A 123 6.42 -15.77 4.77
CA THR A 123 5.10 -16.16 4.28
C THR A 123 5.16 -16.52 2.79
N MET A 124 5.81 -15.69 1.98
CA MET A 124 5.94 -15.92 0.53
C MET A 124 6.75 -17.17 0.22
N GLU A 125 7.83 -17.42 0.97
CA GLU A 125 8.63 -18.65 0.84
C GLU A 125 7.83 -19.90 1.23
N SER A 126 7.01 -19.81 2.28
CA SER A 126 6.13 -20.92 2.69
C SER A 126 5.07 -21.24 1.63
N ALA A 127 4.65 -20.24 0.86
CA ALA A 127 3.64 -20.36 -0.19
C ALA A 127 4.22 -20.41 -1.61
N LYS A 128 5.54 -20.58 -1.78
CA LYS A 128 6.22 -20.42 -3.08
C LYS A 128 5.65 -21.28 -4.20
N ASN A 129 5.16 -22.48 -3.87
CA ASN A 129 4.58 -23.42 -4.84
C ASN A 129 3.20 -22.97 -5.38
N GLU A 130 2.57 -21.95 -4.78
CA GLU A 130 1.32 -21.38 -5.27
C GLU A 130 1.55 -20.25 -6.28
N HIS A 131 2.80 -19.77 -6.44
CA HIS A 131 3.19 -18.66 -7.31
C HIS A 131 2.25 -17.46 -7.23
N PRO A 132 2.10 -16.85 -6.02
CA PRO A 132 1.16 -15.77 -5.80
C PRO A 132 1.61 -14.50 -6.53
N TRP A 133 0.74 -13.97 -7.39
CA TRP A 133 0.94 -12.71 -8.10
C TRP A 133 0.01 -11.64 -7.55
N PHE A 134 0.56 -10.43 -7.45
CA PHE A 134 -0.12 -9.24 -6.97
C PHE A 134 -0.03 -8.12 -7.98
N GLY A 135 -1.09 -7.32 -8.11
CA GLY A 135 -1.03 -5.99 -8.71
C GLY A 135 -1.73 -5.00 -7.80
N MET A 136 -1.07 -3.90 -7.43
CA MET A 136 -1.63 -2.91 -6.51
C MET A 136 -1.87 -1.58 -7.22
N GLU A 137 -3.08 -1.06 -7.04
CA GLU A 137 -3.61 0.19 -7.58
C GLU A 137 -3.45 1.29 -6.55
N GLN A 138 -2.34 2.03 -6.57
CA GLN A 138 -2.07 3.07 -5.57
C GLN A 138 -2.76 4.37 -5.97
N GLU A 139 -3.84 4.70 -5.27
CA GLU A 139 -4.45 6.02 -5.33
C GLU A 139 -3.73 6.99 -4.37
N TYR A 140 -3.66 8.26 -4.74
CA TYR A 140 -3.09 9.33 -3.93
C TYR A 140 -3.70 10.68 -4.34
N THR A 141 -3.60 11.67 -3.45
CA THR A 141 -4.06 13.05 -3.75
C THR A 141 -2.90 14.02 -3.68
N LEU A 142 -2.81 14.92 -4.66
CA LEU A 142 -1.86 16.03 -4.63
C LEU A 142 -2.42 17.16 -3.78
N LEU A 143 -1.64 17.62 -2.81
CA LEU A 143 -1.90 18.79 -1.99
C LEU A 143 -0.86 19.87 -2.28
N ASP A 144 -1.27 21.12 -2.13
CA ASP A 144 -0.38 22.26 -2.07
C ASP A 144 0.31 22.31 -0.69
N VAL A 145 1.32 23.17 -0.53
CA VAL A 145 2.13 23.27 0.71
C VAL A 145 1.34 23.71 1.94
N ASP A 146 0.17 24.32 1.73
CA ASP A 146 -0.79 24.69 2.78
C ASP A 146 -1.72 23.53 3.18
N GLY A 147 -1.56 22.35 2.56
CA GLY A 147 -2.38 21.16 2.80
C GLY A 147 -3.71 21.14 2.05
N HIS A 148 -4.05 22.18 1.27
CA HIS A 148 -5.26 22.21 0.45
C HIS A 148 -5.04 21.42 -0.84
N PRO A 149 -6.05 20.72 -1.41
CA PRO A 149 -5.85 19.96 -2.64
C PRO A 149 -5.34 20.82 -3.80
N PHE A 150 -4.35 20.30 -4.52
CA PHE A 150 -3.65 21.01 -5.58
C PHE A 150 -4.60 21.36 -6.74
N GLY A 151 -4.60 22.63 -7.15
CA GLY A 151 -5.46 23.14 -8.21
C GLY A 151 -6.88 23.52 -7.78
N TRP A 152 -7.26 23.31 -6.51
CA TRP A 152 -8.56 23.75 -6.01
C TRP A 152 -8.60 25.27 -5.78
N PRO A 153 -9.79 25.90 -5.84
CA PRO A 153 -9.94 27.28 -5.40
C PRO A 153 -9.49 27.43 -3.94
N LYS A 154 -8.66 28.44 -3.66
CA LYS A 154 -8.22 28.72 -2.30
C LYS A 154 -9.44 29.04 -1.42
N ASN A 155 -9.54 28.37 -0.27
CA ASN A 155 -10.70 28.43 0.63
C ASN A 155 -12.04 28.05 -0.04
N GLY A 156 -12.02 27.20 -1.06
CA GLY A 156 -13.22 26.78 -1.79
C GLY A 156 -13.10 25.39 -2.39
N PHE A 157 -14.14 25.02 -3.13
CA PHE A 157 -14.29 23.72 -3.79
C PHE A 157 -14.40 23.91 -5.30
N PRO A 158 -13.90 22.97 -6.11
CA PRO A 158 -14.20 22.92 -7.54
C PRO A 158 -15.66 22.47 -7.77
N GLY A 159 -16.05 22.32 -9.03
CA GLY A 159 -17.36 21.74 -9.36
C GLY A 159 -17.49 20.29 -8.86
N PRO A 160 -18.72 19.73 -8.80
CA PRO A 160 -18.95 18.36 -8.33
C PRO A 160 -18.15 17.30 -9.12
N GLN A 161 -17.91 16.14 -8.48
CA GLN A 161 -17.25 15.00 -9.11
C GLN A 161 -18.02 14.50 -10.34
N GLY A 162 -17.30 13.90 -11.29
CA GLY A 162 -17.86 13.43 -12.57
C GLY A 162 -16.94 13.69 -13.77
N PRO A 163 -16.56 14.95 -14.07
CA PRO A 163 -15.76 15.26 -15.26
C PRO A 163 -14.25 14.98 -15.11
N TYR A 164 -13.78 14.63 -13.90
CA TYR A 164 -12.35 14.54 -13.57
C TYR A 164 -11.74 13.17 -13.87
N TYR A 165 -12.47 12.08 -13.60
CA TYR A 165 -12.00 10.71 -13.86
C TYR A 165 -11.60 10.53 -15.32
N CYS A 166 -10.35 10.11 -15.55
CA CYS A 166 -9.76 10.00 -16.90
C CYS A 166 -9.94 11.27 -17.77
N GLY A 167 -10.03 12.45 -17.13
CA GLY A 167 -10.27 13.72 -17.80
C GLY A 167 -9.08 14.22 -18.64
N VAL A 168 -9.40 15.14 -19.55
CA VAL A 168 -8.41 15.88 -20.37
C VAL A 168 -8.83 17.35 -20.48
N GLY A 169 -7.85 18.26 -20.36
CA GLY A 169 -8.05 19.70 -20.38
C GLY A 169 -7.85 20.36 -19.01
N SER A 170 -7.47 21.63 -19.03
CA SER A 170 -7.06 22.41 -17.85
C SER A 170 -8.17 22.61 -16.80
N SER A 171 -9.44 22.48 -17.20
CA SER A 171 -10.58 22.55 -16.27
C SER A 171 -10.89 21.23 -15.54
N LYS A 172 -10.17 20.15 -15.85
CA LYS A 172 -10.43 18.80 -15.34
C LYS A 172 -9.22 18.16 -14.70
N VAL A 173 -8.02 18.51 -15.15
CA VAL A 173 -6.78 17.80 -14.83
C VAL A 173 -5.82 18.72 -14.09
N TYR A 174 -5.46 18.34 -12.86
CA TYR A 174 -4.53 19.09 -12.01
C TYR A 174 -3.32 18.23 -11.68
N GLY A 175 -2.11 18.69 -12.03
CA GLY A 175 -0.86 18.02 -11.65
C GLY A 175 -0.38 16.89 -12.56
N ARG A 176 -0.83 16.82 -13.83
CA ARG A 176 -0.39 15.76 -14.78
C ARG A 176 1.13 15.70 -14.95
N ASP A 177 1.83 16.83 -14.89
CA ASP A 177 3.30 16.85 -15.04
C ASP A 177 4.02 16.00 -13.99
N ILE A 178 3.48 15.95 -12.77
CA ILE A 178 3.99 15.10 -11.67
C ILE A 178 3.76 13.63 -11.99
N VAL A 179 2.58 13.29 -12.51
CA VAL A 179 2.20 11.92 -12.86
C VAL A 179 3.07 11.39 -14.01
N GLU A 180 3.25 12.18 -15.08
CA GLU A 180 4.09 11.80 -16.21
C GLU A 180 5.57 11.66 -15.81
N SER A 181 6.05 12.57 -14.94
CA SER A 181 7.42 12.50 -14.42
C SER A 181 7.63 11.27 -13.53
N HIS A 182 6.68 10.97 -12.65
CA HIS A 182 6.68 9.77 -11.82
C HIS A 182 6.63 8.49 -12.65
N TYR A 183 5.76 8.42 -13.66
CA TYR A 183 5.67 7.27 -14.55
C TYR A 183 7.03 7.01 -15.22
N ARG A 184 7.64 8.03 -15.82
CA ARG A 184 8.96 7.91 -16.45
C ARG A 184 10.05 7.53 -15.46
N ALA A 185 10.02 8.07 -14.24
CA ALA A 185 10.96 7.71 -13.18
C ALA A 185 10.84 6.24 -12.79
N CYS A 186 9.60 5.73 -12.63
CA CYS A 186 9.32 4.33 -12.37
C CYS A 186 9.84 3.41 -13.50
N LEU A 187 9.54 3.75 -14.75
CA LEU A 187 10.04 2.99 -15.92
C LEU A 187 11.57 2.94 -15.97
N TYR A 188 12.24 4.07 -15.74
CA TYR A 188 13.70 4.15 -15.73
C TYR A 188 14.31 3.33 -14.57
N ALA A 189 13.70 3.42 -13.39
CA ALA A 189 14.12 2.69 -12.19
C ALA A 189 13.97 1.17 -12.34
N GLY A 190 13.14 0.71 -13.29
CA GLY A 190 12.80 -0.70 -13.47
C GLY A 190 11.65 -1.16 -12.58
N ILE A 191 10.83 -0.23 -12.08
CA ILE A 191 9.56 -0.55 -11.43
C ILE A 191 8.61 -1.11 -12.49
N GLN A 192 7.92 -2.19 -12.15
CA GLN A 192 6.90 -2.85 -12.93
C GLN A 192 5.58 -2.07 -12.86
N ILE A 193 5.64 -0.78 -13.20
CA ILE A 193 4.48 0.09 -13.34
C ILE A 193 3.69 -0.34 -14.58
N SER A 194 2.39 -0.58 -14.41
CA SER A 194 1.52 -1.12 -15.46
C SER A 194 0.52 -0.11 -16.03
N GLY A 195 0.34 1.03 -15.37
CA GLY A 195 -0.52 2.10 -15.85
C GLY A 195 -0.67 3.25 -14.86
N THR A 196 -1.43 4.25 -15.28
CA THR A 196 -1.85 5.40 -14.47
C THR A 196 -3.18 5.96 -14.99
N ASN A 197 -3.96 6.59 -14.13
CA ASN A 197 -5.14 7.37 -14.52
C ASN A 197 -5.39 8.54 -13.56
N ALA A 198 -6.10 9.57 -14.05
CA ALA A 198 -6.70 10.58 -13.18
C ALA A 198 -7.91 9.94 -12.47
N GLU A 199 -8.00 10.14 -11.16
CA GLU A 199 -9.07 9.58 -10.36
C GLU A 199 -10.30 10.51 -10.27
N VAL A 200 -11.34 10.04 -9.58
CA VAL A 200 -12.65 10.73 -9.50
C VAL A 200 -12.56 12.09 -8.82
N MET A 201 -11.77 12.23 -7.74
CA MET A 201 -11.58 13.52 -7.08
C MET A 201 -10.58 14.37 -7.86
N PRO A 202 -10.87 15.66 -8.13
CA PRO A 202 -9.93 16.53 -8.84
C PRO A 202 -8.62 16.69 -8.07
N GLY A 203 -7.49 16.41 -8.71
CA GLY A 203 -6.17 16.37 -8.07
C GLY A 203 -5.80 15.02 -7.43
N GLN A 204 -6.71 14.04 -7.48
CA GLN A 204 -6.46 12.64 -7.15
C GLN A 204 -6.00 11.88 -8.40
N TRP A 205 -5.09 10.94 -8.20
CA TRP A 205 -4.47 10.16 -9.25
C TRP A 205 -4.22 8.73 -8.78
N GLU A 206 -4.02 7.83 -9.75
CA GLU A 206 -3.65 6.44 -9.50
C GLU A 206 -2.45 6.03 -10.35
N PHE A 207 -1.61 5.17 -9.79
CA PHE A 207 -0.66 4.37 -10.55
C PHE A 207 -0.76 2.90 -10.15
N GLN A 208 -0.57 1.99 -11.11
CA GLN A 208 -0.63 0.55 -10.88
C GLN A 208 0.77 -0.06 -10.92
N VAL A 209 1.09 -0.92 -9.95
CA VAL A 209 2.33 -1.72 -9.92
C VAL A 209 1.97 -3.20 -9.98
N GLY A 210 2.56 -3.94 -10.91
CA GLY A 210 2.38 -5.38 -11.08
C GLY A 210 2.02 -5.81 -12.50
N PRO A 211 1.88 -7.12 -12.75
CA PRO A 211 1.86 -8.19 -11.76
C PRO A 211 3.24 -8.55 -11.21
N CYS A 212 3.41 -8.50 -9.90
CA CYS A 212 4.62 -8.85 -9.16
C CYS A 212 4.42 -10.17 -8.39
N GLU A 213 5.41 -11.07 -8.42
CA GLU A 213 5.37 -12.31 -7.64
C GLU A 213 5.89 -12.11 -6.22
N GLY A 214 5.09 -12.54 -5.24
CA GLY A 214 5.46 -12.59 -3.83
C GLY A 214 6.04 -11.28 -3.27
N ILE A 215 7.22 -11.38 -2.66
CA ILE A 215 7.87 -10.27 -1.93
C ILE A 215 8.16 -9.04 -2.81
N LYS A 216 8.31 -9.24 -4.12
CA LYS A 216 8.60 -8.17 -5.08
C LYS A 216 7.50 -7.11 -5.14
N MET A 217 6.25 -7.48 -4.81
CA MET A 217 5.15 -6.51 -4.80
C MET A 217 5.41 -5.40 -3.77
N GLY A 218 5.78 -5.77 -2.54
CA GLY A 218 6.07 -4.80 -1.49
C GLY A 218 7.33 -3.99 -1.77
N ASP A 219 8.40 -4.64 -2.24
CA ASP A 219 9.66 -3.96 -2.60
C ASP A 219 9.40 -2.87 -3.65
N GLN A 220 8.65 -3.20 -4.71
CA GLN A 220 8.40 -2.27 -5.80
C GLN A 220 7.41 -1.16 -5.45
N LEU A 221 6.34 -1.45 -4.70
CA LEU A 221 5.38 -0.41 -4.33
C LEU A 221 5.99 0.62 -3.37
N TRP A 222 6.80 0.19 -2.40
CA TRP A 222 7.50 1.11 -1.50
C TRP A 222 8.47 2.03 -2.25
N VAL A 223 9.23 1.50 -3.21
CA VAL A 223 10.12 2.32 -4.04
C VAL A 223 9.32 3.22 -5.01
N ALA A 224 8.20 2.75 -5.55
CA ALA A 224 7.31 3.59 -6.36
C ALA A 224 6.73 4.77 -5.56
N ARG A 225 6.37 4.55 -4.29
CA ARG A 225 5.96 5.63 -3.36
C ARG A 225 7.11 6.59 -3.06
N PHE A 226 8.32 6.09 -2.84
CA PHE A 226 9.51 6.95 -2.68
C PHE A 226 9.71 7.84 -3.91
N LEU A 227 9.64 7.27 -5.11
CA LEU A 227 9.73 8.02 -6.37
C LEU A 227 8.63 9.07 -6.48
N LEU A 228 7.39 8.76 -6.08
CA LEU A 228 6.28 9.72 -6.08
C LEU A 228 6.59 10.91 -5.17
N HIS A 229 7.01 10.66 -3.93
CA HIS A 229 7.34 11.73 -2.99
C HIS A 229 8.52 12.58 -3.47
N ARG A 230 9.59 11.96 -3.99
CA ARG A 230 10.75 12.67 -4.54
C ARG A 230 10.41 13.51 -5.76
N VAL A 231 9.57 13.00 -6.66
CA VAL A 231 9.07 13.79 -7.80
C VAL A 231 8.19 14.93 -7.31
N ALA A 232 7.24 14.68 -6.40
CA ALA A 232 6.39 15.73 -5.82
C ALA A 232 7.22 16.84 -5.14
N GLU A 233 8.33 16.50 -4.48
CA GLU A 233 9.29 17.45 -3.91
C GLU A 233 9.91 18.36 -4.97
N GLU A 234 10.30 17.82 -6.14
CA GLU A 234 10.84 18.63 -7.25
C GLU A 234 9.82 19.65 -7.78
N PHE A 235 8.53 19.30 -7.70
CA PHE A 235 7.43 20.19 -8.05
C PHE A 235 6.94 21.04 -6.88
N GLY A 236 7.45 20.88 -5.66
CA GLY A 236 7.01 21.65 -4.49
C GLY A 236 5.54 21.41 -4.13
N VAL A 237 5.07 20.17 -4.28
CA VAL A 237 3.73 19.73 -3.87
C VAL A 237 3.84 18.51 -2.94
N ILE A 238 2.76 18.19 -2.25
CA ILE A 238 2.68 17.04 -1.35
C ILE A 238 1.84 15.95 -2.00
N ALA A 239 2.32 14.72 -2.05
CA ALA A 239 1.49 13.57 -2.38
C ALA A 239 1.04 12.90 -1.07
N THR A 240 -0.25 12.97 -0.75
CA THR A 240 -0.81 12.30 0.43
C THR A 240 -1.37 10.93 0.06
N LEU A 241 -1.11 9.95 0.94
CA LEU A 241 -1.70 8.62 0.90
C LEU A 241 -2.83 8.45 1.93
N ASP A 242 -3.31 9.53 2.57
CA ASP A 242 -4.45 9.47 3.48
C ASP A 242 -5.70 8.95 2.72
N PRO A 243 -6.45 7.98 3.28
CA PRO A 243 -7.57 7.36 2.59
C PRO A 243 -8.82 8.23 2.46
N LYS A 244 -8.90 9.36 3.16
CA LYS A 244 -10.00 10.31 3.08
C LYS A 244 -9.47 11.73 3.30
N PRO A 245 -8.73 12.28 2.30
CA PRO A 245 -8.03 13.55 2.46
C PRO A 245 -8.99 14.73 2.61
N ILE A 246 -10.17 14.65 2.00
CA ILE A 246 -11.25 15.63 2.13
C ILE A 246 -12.52 14.93 2.61
N GLN A 247 -13.13 15.49 3.65
CA GLN A 247 -14.40 15.00 4.21
C GLN A 247 -15.58 15.35 3.30
N GLY A 248 -16.67 14.58 3.40
CA GLY A 248 -17.89 14.78 2.62
C GLY A 248 -17.91 14.03 1.30
N ASP A 249 -18.60 14.62 0.31
CA ASP A 249 -18.92 14.04 -1.01
C ASP A 249 -17.75 14.12 -2.01
N TRP A 250 -16.59 13.69 -1.55
CA TRP A 250 -15.37 13.54 -2.33
C TRP A 250 -14.86 12.11 -2.19
N ASN A 251 -14.32 11.51 -3.24
CA ASN A 251 -13.81 10.15 -3.18
C ASN A 251 -12.70 10.03 -2.12
N GLY A 252 -12.62 8.85 -1.51
CA GLY A 252 -11.44 8.49 -0.72
C GLY A 252 -10.35 7.88 -1.62
N ALA A 253 -9.22 7.53 -1.03
CA ALA A 253 -8.09 6.91 -1.71
C ALA A 253 -7.89 5.44 -1.24
N GLY A 254 -7.88 4.50 -2.17
CA GLY A 254 -7.65 3.08 -1.93
C GLY A 254 -6.26 2.59 -2.33
N CYS A 255 -5.99 1.32 -2.01
CA CYS A 255 -4.90 0.57 -2.62
C CYS A 255 -5.40 -0.80 -3.11
N HIS A 256 -6.29 -0.83 -4.11
CA HIS A 256 -6.90 -2.10 -4.51
C HIS A 256 -5.81 -3.12 -4.88
N THR A 257 -5.99 -4.35 -4.43
CA THR A 257 -4.99 -5.41 -4.58
C THR A 257 -5.57 -6.54 -5.42
N ASN A 258 -5.10 -6.64 -6.65
CA ASN A 258 -5.36 -7.73 -7.57
C ASN A 258 -4.53 -8.96 -7.17
N VAL A 259 -5.16 -10.13 -7.06
CA VAL A 259 -4.55 -11.35 -6.51
C VAL A 259 -4.83 -12.56 -7.39
N SER A 260 -3.80 -13.35 -7.68
CA SER A 260 -3.96 -14.69 -8.27
C SER A 260 -2.88 -15.65 -7.79
N THR A 261 -3.19 -16.95 -7.74
CA THR A 261 -2.21 -18.04 -7.69
C THR A 261 -2.11 -18.70 -9.06
N GLU A 262 -1.12 -19.57 -9.28
CA GLU A 262 -1.00 -20.32 -10.54
C GLU A 262 -2.30 -21.08 -10.87
N LYS A 263 -2.93 -21.73 -9.89
CA LYS A 263 -4.19 -22.47 -10.07
C LYS A 263 -5.34 -21.55 -10.50
N MET A 264 -5.42 -20.33 -9.96
CA MET A 264 -6.44 -19.35 -10.36
C MET A 264 -6.27 -18.88 -11.80
N ARG A 265 -5.03 -18.80 -12.29
CA ARG A 265 -4.70 -18.35 -13.66
C ARG A 265 -4.89 -19.44 -14.72
N ASN A 266 -4.99 -20.71 -14.33
CA ASN A 266 -5.17 -21.82 -15.26
C ASN A 266 -6.65 -22.08 -15.55
N LYS A 267 -6.95 -22.69 -16.71
CA LYS A 267 -8.33 -23.00 -17.14
C LYS A 267 -9.10 -23.76 -16.04
N GLY A 268 -10.28 -23.23 -15.68
CA GLY A 268 -11.09 -23.74 -14.56
C GLY A 268 -10.76 -23.11 -13.21
N GLY A 269 -9.80 -22.19 -13.14
CA GLY A 269 -9.35 -21.50 -11.93
C GLY A 269 -10.39 -20.59 -11.27
N TYR A 270 -11.55 -20.35 -11.91
CA TYR A 270 -12.65 -19.61 -11.28
C TYR A 270 -13.12 -20.23 -9.95
N SER A 271 -13.14 -21.56 -9.85
CA SER A 271 -13.48 -22.25 -8.59
C SER A 271 -12.46 -21.97 -7.48
N GLU A 272 -11.18 -21.86 -7.82
CA GLU A 272 -10.11 -21.50 -6.88
C GLU A 272 -10.25 -20.05 -6.41
N ILE A 273 -10.68 -19.15 -7.31
CA ILE A 273 -11.00 -17.75 -6.95
C ILE A 273 -12.15 -17.72 -5.93
N LEU A 274 -13.26 -18.42 -6.19
CA LEU A 274 -14.39 -18.48 -5.26
C LEU A 274 -13.99 -19.09 -3.90
N SER A 275 -13.16 -20.14 -3.92
CA SER A 275 -12.60 -20.77 -2.70
C SER A 275 -11.77 -19.77 -1.89
N ALA A 276 -10.90 -18.98 -2.54
CA ALA A 276 -10.13 -17.94 -1.87
C ALA A 276 -11.01 -16.85 -1.27
N ILE A 277 -12.05 -16.41 -1.98
CA ILE A 277 -13.01 -15.41 -1.50
C ILE A 277 -13.78 -15.91 -0.27
N ASP A 278 -14.21 -17.17 -0.25
CA ASP A 278 -14.85 -17.80 0.93
C ASP A 278 -13.92 -17.89 2.15
N LYS A 279 -12.61 -18.08 1.94
CA LYS A 279 -11.63 -18.00 3.03
C LYS A 279 -11.50 -16.56 3.55
N LEU A 280 -11.42 -15.57 2.65
CA LEU A 280 -11.33 -14.15 3.01
C LEU A 280 -12.57 -13.66 3.77
N SER A 281 -13.77 -14.15 3.43
CA SER A 281 -15.00 -13.74 4.09
C SER A 281 -15.05 -14.14 5.56
N LYS A 282 -14.28 -15.15 5.97
CA LYS A 282 -14.19 -15.66 7.35
C LYS A 282 -13.18 -14.92 8.22
N CYS A 283 -12.38 -14.02 7.62
CA CYS A 283 -11.35 -13.25 8.32
C CYS A 283 -11.46 -11.75 8.01
N HIS A 284 -12.67 -11.24 7.76
CA HIS A 284 -12.85 -9.88 7.27
C HIS A 284 -12.25 -8.81 8.20
N HIS A 285 -12.58 -8.85 9.49
CA HIS A 285 -12.10 -7.87 10.47
C HIS A 285 -10.60 -8.00 10.73
N GLU A 286 -10.07 -9.21 10.69
CA GLU A 286 -8.64 -9.44 10.76
C GLU A 286 -7.91 -8.77 9.61
N HIS A 287 -8.40 -8.91 8.37
CA HIS A 287 -7.82 -8.23 7.21
C HIS A 287 -7.92 -6.71 7.33
N ILE A 288 -9.05 -6.15 7.77
CA ILE A 288 -9.19 -4.70 7.98
C ILE A 288 -8.09 -4.17 8.92
N ALA A 289 -7.74 -4.90 9.98
CA ALA A 289 -6.66 -4.50 10.89
C ALA A 289 -5.23 -4.56 10.31
N TYR A 290 -5.05 -5.18 9.14
CA TYR A 290 -3.79 -5.19 8.39
C TYR A 290 -3.79 -4.20 7.22
N TYR A 291 -4.94 -3.62 6.90
CA TYR A 291 -5.18 -2.87 5.67
C TYR A 291 -5.00 -1.36 5.82
N ASP A 292 -4.61 -0.92 7.02
CA ASP A 292 -3.97 0.37 7.28
C ASP A 292 -3.07 0.29 8.55
N PRO A 293 -2.13 1.22 8.71
CA PRO A 293 -1.18 1.25 9.84
C PRO A 293 -1.83 1.40 11.22
N THR A 294 -3.03 1.99 11.27
CA THR A 294 -3.79 2.26 12.50
C THR A 294 -4.76 1.14 12.89
N GLY A 295 -4.70 -0.02 12.20
CA GLY A 295 -5.50 -1.18 12.53
C GLY A 295 -6.98 -1.06 12.16
N GLY A 296 -7.30 -0.30 11.11
CA GLY A 296 -8.66 -0.11 10.60
C GLY A 296 -9.19 1.32 10.74
N LYS A 297 -8.57 2.14 11.60
CA LYS A 297 -9.11 3.45 12.01
C LYS A 297 -9.08 4.48 10.89
N ASP A 298 -8.01 4.51 10.11
CA ASP A 298 -7.95 5.37 8.94
C ASP A 298 -9.01 4.98 7.91
N ASN A 299 -9.14 3.68 7.68
CA ASN A 299 -10.02 3.14 6.65
C ASN A 299 -11.51 3.26 7.02
N GLU A 300 -11.87 3.40 8.31
CA GLU A 300 -13.23 3.76 8.76
C GLU A 300 -13.76 5.03 8.07
N ARG A 301 -12.87 6.00 7.79
CA ARG A 301 -13.21 7.27 7.13
C ARG A 301 -13.54 7.09 5.64
N ARG A 302 -13.07 5.99 5.03
CA ARG A 302 -13.22 5.69 3.60
C ARG A 302 -14.30 4.65 3.31
N LEU A 303 -14.24 3.50 3.97
CA LEU A 303 -15.11 2.34 3.75
C LEU A 303 -16.49 2.52 4.40
N THR A 304 -17.29 3.40 3.79
CA THR A 304 -18.60 3.81 4.33
C THR A 304 -19.78 3.14 3.63
N GLY A 305 -19.55 2.46 2.50
CA GLY A 305 -20.62 2.00 1.59
C GLY A 305 -21.02 3.03 0.53
N HIS A 306 -20.47 4.25 0.60
CA HIS A 306 -20.66 5.32 -0.37
C HIS A 306 -19.41 5.49 -1.26
N HIS A 307 -19.54 6.27 -2.34
CA HIS A 307 -18.44 6.58 -3.28
C HIS A 307 -17.68 5.34 -3.79
N GLU A 308 -18.44 4.33 -4.24
CA GLU A 308 -17.89 3.08 -4.79
C GLU A 308 -17.05 2.23 -3.83
N THR A 309 -17.21 2.42 -2.52
CA THR A 309 -16.59 1.58 -1.49
C THR A 309 -17.60 0.65 -0.83
N ALA A 310 -17.13 -0.47 -0.29
CA ALA A 310 -17.93 -1.30 0.62
C ALA A 310 -17.99 -0.69 2.03
N SER A 311 -18.95 -1.11 2.84
CA SER A 311 -18.92 -0.85 4.29
C SER A 311 -17.76 -1.60 4.94
N ILE A 312 -17.09 -0.96 5.90
CA ILE A 312 -16.02 -1.58 6.70
C ILE A 312 -16.51 -2.74 7.59
N ASP A 313 -17.82 -2.80 7.87
CA ASP A 313 -18.42 -3.74 8.81
C ASP A 313 -18.88 -5.04 8.13
N GLN A 314 -18.99 -5.06 6.81
CA GLN A 314 -19.59 -6.17 6.06
C GLN A 314 -18.73 -6.60 4.89
N PHE A 315 -18.39 -7.89 4.88
CA PHE A 315 -17.79 -8.51 3.71
C PHE A 315 -18.82 -8.74 2.61
N SER A 316 -18.46 -8.40 1.39
CA SER A 316 -19.25 -8.68 0.19
C SER A 316 -18.35 -8.98 -1.00
N TYR A 317 -18.85 -9.74 -1.98
CA TYR A 317 -18.19 -9.90 -3.26
C TYR A 317 -19.19 -9.90 -4.41
N GLY A 318 -18.73 -9.56 -5.61
CA GLY A 318 -19.57 -9.60 -6.80
C GLY A 318 -18.77 -9.43 -8.10
N VAL A 319 -19.34 -9.90 -9.19
CA VAL A 319 -18.73 -9.72 -10.52
C VAL A 319 -18.99 -8.30 -11.02
N ALA A 320 -17.93 -7.61 -11.42
CA ALA A 320 -17.95 -6.22 -11.86
C ALA A 320 -18.64 -5.25 -10.88
N HIS A 321 -18.78 -5.64 -9.61
CA HIS A 321 -19.47 -4.85 -8.60
C HIS A 321 -18.46 -3.94 -7.89
N ARG A 322 -18.50 -2.64 -8.17
CA ARG A 322 -17.53 -1.70 -7.60
C ARG A 322 -17.74 -1.51 -6.09
N GLY A 323 -18.98 -1.46 -5.61
CA GLY A 323 -19.24 -1.27 -4.17
C GLY A 323 -19.02 -2.49 -3.27
N SER A 324 -18.40 -3.58 -3.74
CA SER A 324 -18.16 -4.78 -2.93
C SER A 324 -16.75 -4.81 -2.36
N SER A 325 -16.55 -5.56 -1.27
CA SER A 325 -15.24 -5.72 -0.65
C SER A 325 -14.26 -6.40 -1.59
N ILE A 326 -14.70 -7.47 -2.26
CA ILE A 326 -13.97 -8.14 -3.32
C ILE A 326 -14.72 -7.98 -4.64
N ARG A 327 -14.00 -7.64 -5.71
CA ARG A 327 -14.55 -7.60 -7.07
C ARG A 327 -13.93 -8.74 -7.88
N ILE A 328 -14.75 -9.47 -8.62
CA ILE A 328 -14.27 -10.35 -9.68
C ILE A 328 -14.40 -9.58 -11.01
N PRO A 329 -13.31 -9.34 -11.75
CA PRO A 329 -13.39 -8.70 -13.05
C PRO A 329 -14.31 -9.46 -14.00
N ARG A 330 -15.05 -8.74 -14.85
CA ARG A 330 -15.95 -9.34 -15.83
C ARG A 330 -15.23 -10.32 -16.75
N GLN A 331 -14.01 -9.98 -17.17
CA GLN A 331 -13.21 -10.85 -18.03
C GLN A 331 -12.82 -12.16 -17.34
N THR A 332 -12.48 -12.12 -16.03
CA THR A 332 -12.21 -13.33 -15.23
C THR A 332 -13.42 -14.28 -15.19
N GLU A 333 -14.64 -13.75 -15.05
CA GLU A 333 -15.87 -14.56 -15.09
C GLU A 333 -16.08 -15.18 -16.48
N VAL A 334 -15.94 -14.38 -17.54
CA VAL A 334 -16.13 -14.83 -18.93
C VAL A 334 -15.14 -15.92 -19.31
N ASP A 335 -13.87 -15.76 -18.95
CA ASP A 335 -12.81 -16.73 -19.29
C ASP A 335 -12.82 -17.97 -18.37
N GLY A 336 -13.40 -17.84 -17.18
CA GLY A 336 -13.45 -18.91 -16.18
C GLY A 336 -12.12 -19.14 -15.45
N TYR A 337 -11.21 -18.16 -15.47
CA TYR A 337 -9.93 -18.14 -14.75
C TYR A 337 -9.35 -16.71 -14.77
N GLY A 338 -8.38 -16.42 -13.91
CA GLY A 338 -7.72 -15.12 -13.83
C GLY A 338 -7.37 -14.71 -12.40
N TYR A 339 -7.90 -13.57 -11.97
CA TYR A 339 -7.63 -12.95 -10.66
C TYR A 339 -8.89 -12.33 -10.06
N PHE A 340 -8.85 -12.04 -8.76
CA PHE A 340 -9.84 -11.19 -8.07
C PHE A 340 -9.16 -9.93 -7.53
N GLU A 341 -9.96 -8.91 -7.21
CA GLU A 341 -9.51 -7.61 -6.71
C GLU A 341 -10.05 -7.40 -5.29
N ASP A 342 -9.16 -7.29 -4.30
CA ASP A 342 -9.50 -6.87 -2.96
C ASP A 342 -9.50 -5.34 -2.87
N ARG A 343 -10.69 -4.74 -2.68
CA ARG A 343 -10.89 -3.29 -2.70
C ARG A 343 -10.78 -2.63 -1.33
N ARG A 344 -10.56 -3.44 -0.29
CA ARG A 344 -10.53 -2.99 1.11
C ARG A 344 -9.24 -2.31 1.55
N PRO A 345 -8.03 -2.56 0.99
CA PRO A 345 -6.83 -1.89 1.47
C PRO A 345 -6.91 -0.37 1.33
N SER A 346 -6.45 0.34 2.36
CA SER A 346 -6.31 1.79 2.38
C SER A 346 -5.15 2.24 1.50
N SER A 347 -5.18 3.46 0.95
CA SER A 347 -4.05 4.04 0.20
C SER A 347 -2.74 4.11 1.00
N ASN A 348 -2.80 4.24 2.33
CA ASN A 348 -1.62 4.24 3.22
C ASN A 348 -1.23 2.84 3.73
N CYS A 349 -1.82 1.75 3.22
CA CYS A 349 -1.48 0.41 3.70
C CYS A 349 0.00 0.06 3.48
N ASP A 350 0.58 -0.75 4.36
CA ASP A 350 1.87 -1.40 4.08
C ASP A 350 1.64 -2.61 3.14
N PRO A 351 2.15 -2.61 1.89
CA PRO A 351 1.99 -3.74 0.97
C PRO A 351 2.55 -5.06 1.52
N TYR A 352 3.56 -5.05 2.40
CA TYR A 352 4.06 -6.28 3.02
C TYR A 352 3.01 -6.91 3.94
N LEU A 353 2.29 -6.09 4.72
CA LEU A 353 1.22 -6.58 5.58
C LEU A 353 0.03 -7.10 4.79
N VAL A 354 -0.39 -6.35 3.76
CA VAL A 354 -1.55 -6.72 2.91
C VAL A 354 -1.31 -8.04 2.20
N THR A 355 -0.19 -8.14 1.47
CA THR A 355 0.13 -9.34 0.68
C THR A 355 0.38 -10.55 1.57
N ALA A 356 1.08 -10.40 2.70
CA ALA A 356 1.26 -11.49 3.66
C ALA A 356 -0.07 -11.98 4.27
N ALA A 357 -0.95 -11.07 4.68
CA ALA A 357 -2.27 -11.44 5.21
C ALA A 357 -3.10 -12.23 4.19
N ILE A 358 -3.13 -11.77 2.93
CA ILE A 358 -3.81 -12.46 1.84
C ILE A 358 -3.26 -13.87 1.63
N VAL A 359 -1.94 -14.04 1.51
CA VAL A 359 -1.31 -15.36 1.28
C VAL A 359 -1.55 -16.30 2.46
N ARG A 360 -1.41 -15.82 3.69
CA ARG A 360 -1.70 -16.63 4.89
C ARG A 360 -3.13 -17.14 4.88
N THR A 361 -4.10 -16.32 4.47
CA THR A 361 -5.49 -16.76 4.43
C THR A 361 -5.79 -17.69 3.25
N ILE A 362 -5.38 -17.35 2.03
CA ILE A 362 -5.85 -18.09 0.84
C ILE A 362 -4.98 -19.30 0.49
N CYS A 363 -3.67 -19.24 0.77
CA CYS A 363 -2.70 -20.31 0.52
C CYS A 363 -2.38 -21.08 1.82
N LEU A 364 -2.12 -20.32 2.90
CA LEU A 364 -1.77 -20.77 4.25
C LEU A 364 -2.86 -21.58 4.95
N ASN A 365 -4.12 -21.22 4.68
CA ASN A 365 -5.31 -21.58 5.47
C ASN A 365 -5.23 -21.14 6.94
N ASP A 366 -4.47 -20.08 7.24
CA ASP A 366 -4.45 -19.46 8.57
C ASP A 366 -5.79 -18.80 8.84
N ARG A 367 -6.53 -19.36 9.81
CA ARG A 367 -7.84 -18.84 10.23
C ARG A 367 -7.77 -17.80 11.36
N LYS A 368 -6.57 -17.48 11.85
CA LYS A 368 -6.33 -16.54 12.94
C LYS A 368 -5.12 -15.67 12.61
N LEU A 369 -5.35 -14.54 11.97
CA LEU A 369 -4.34 -13.49 11.92
C LEU A 369 -4.22 -12.86 13.32
N SER A 370 -3.07 -12.27 13.62
CA SER A 370 -2.76 -11.81 14.99
C SER A 370 -3.40 -10.48 15.38
N ARG A 371 -4.18 -9.86 14.50
CA ARG A 371 -4.87 -8.58 14.73
C ARG A 371 -6.31 -8.72 14.29
N THR A 372 -7.21 -8.01 14.94
CA THR A 372 -8.62 -7.92 14.55
C THR A 372 -9.09 -6.48 14.71
N TYR A 373 -9.86 -5.99 13.75
CA TYR A 373 -10.39 -4.64 13.76
C TYR A 373 -11.51 -4.53 14.79
N VAL A 374 -11.54 -3.39 15.48
CA VAL A 374 -12.57 -3.04 16.45
C VAL A 374 -13.14 -1.67 16.05
N PRO A 375 -14.44 -1.55 15.75
CA PRO A 375 -15.04 -0.27 15.37
C PRO A 375 -14.88 0.81 16.44
N SER A 376 -14.68 2.07 16.03
CA SER A 376 -14.62 3.23 16.93
C SER A 376 -15.98 3.58 17.55
N ASP A 377 -17.05 3.32 16.81
CA ASP A 377 -18.42 3.63 17.22
C ASP A 377 -18.91 2.60 18.25
N ILE A 378 -19.32 3.08 19.43
CA ILE A 378 -19.77 2.24 20.56
C ILE A 378 -21.01 1.42 20.19
N ASP A 379 -21.94 1.96 19.41
CA ASP A 379 -23.15 1.24 19.02
C ASP A 379 -22.84 0.18 17.97
N LYS A 380 -21.87 0.43 17.08
CA LYS A 380 -21.34 -0.62 16.19
C LYS A 380 -20.63 -1.72 16.99
N LEU A 381 -19.82 -1.35 17.98
CA LEU A 381 -19.12 -2.29 18.85
C LEU A 381 -20.11 -3.19 19.61
N ARG A 382 -21.19 -2.63 20.17
CA ARG A 382 -22.24 -3.41 20.84
C ARG A 382 -22.87 -4.44 19.92
N LYS A 383 -23.27 -4.05 18.71
CA LYS A 383 -23.84 -4.96 17.70
C LYS A 383 -22.86 -6.07 17.31
N MET A 384 -21.57 -5.75 17.19
CA MET A 384 -20.54 -6.75 16.87
C MET A 384 -20.39 -7.78 17.99
N LEU A 385 -20.39 -7.35 19.26
CA LEU A 385 -20.31 -8.22 20.43
C LEU A 385 -21.56 -9.11 20.59
N GLU A 386 -22.75 -8.57 20.34
CA GLU A 386 -24.01 -9.33 20.37
C GLU A 386 -24.02 -10.47 19.34
N LYS A 387 -23.56 -10.20 18.11
CA LYS A 387 -23.47 -11.20 17.03
C LYS A 387 -22.47 -12.33 17.37
N THR A 388 -21.37 -11.98 18.03
CA THR A 388 -20.36 -12.95 18.48
C THR A 388 -20.89 -13.86 19.58
N GLN A 389 -21.77 -13.35 20.47
CA GLN A 389 -22.44 -14.15 21.49
C GLN A 389 -23.48 -15.11 20.89
N THR A 390 -24.26 -14.70 19.90
CA THR A 390 -25.24 -15.58 19.24
C THR A 390 -24.60 -16.71 18.45
N ASP A 391 -23.43 -16.49 17.84
CA ASP A 391 -22.71 -17.54 17.11
C ASP A 391 -22.05 -18.56 18.07
N SER A 392 -21.78 -18.16 19.33
CA SER A 392 -21.20 -19.03 20.36
C SER A 392 -22.23 -19.90 21.09
N THR A 393 -23.53 -19.56 21.03
CA THR A 393 -24.61 -20.30 21.72
C THR A 393 -25.32 -21.35 20.85
N GLY A 394 -24.85 -21.58 19.61
CA GLY A 394 -25.38 -22.58 18.68
C GLY A 394 -25.11 -24.06 19.02
N PHE A 395 -24.49 -24.37 20.16
CA PHE A 395 -24.36 -25.74 20.67
C PHE A 395 -25.55 -26.08 21.59
N THR A 396 -26.73 -26.32 21.00
CA THR A 396 -27.75 -27.13 21.68
C THR A 396 -27.35 -28.60 21.58
N ALA A 397 -26.90 -29.18 22.70
CA ALA A 397 -26.75 -30.62 22.83
C ALA A 397 -28.10 -31.30 22.52
N PRO A 398 -28.13 -32.40 21.73
CA PRO A 398 -29.38 -33.09 21.47
C PRO A 398 -29.91 -33.67 22.79
N ALA A 399 -31.19 -33.39 23.09
CA ALA A 399 -31.91 -33.98 24.20
C ALA A 399 -32.11 -35.49 23.96
N GLY A 400 -31.09 -36.28 24.27
CA GLY A 400 -31.13 -37.73 24.31
C GLY A 400 -31.28 -38.20 25.76
N GLY A 401 -32.50 -38.56 26.14
CA GLY A 401 -32.79 -39.10 27.47
C GLY A 401 -32.07 -40.41 27.74
N PHE A 402 -31.20 -40.42 28.75
CA PHE A 402 -30.71 -41.63 29.38
C PHE A 402 -31.61 -41.98 30.58
N ARG A 403 -32.44 -43.01 30.41
CA ARG A 403 -33.05 -43.74 31.54
C ARG A 403 -31.97 -44.63 32.16
N VAL A 404 -31.67 -44.41 33.44
CA VAL A 404 -30.90 -45.35 34.25
C VAL A 404 -31.89 -46.28 34.96
N PRO A 405 -31.74 -47.62 34.91
CA PRO A 405 -32.61 -48.54 35.63
C PRO A 405 -32.23 -48.60 37.11
N SER A 406 -33.23 -48.63 37.98
CA SER A 406 -33.10 -48.88 39.41
C SER A 406 -32.82 -50.35 39.72
N ALA A 407 -31.81 -50.63 40.54
CA ALA A 407 -31.70 -51.84 41.37
C ALA A 407 -30.93 -51.42 42.64
N LYS A 408 -31.64 -51.31 43.77
CA LYS A 408 -31.68 -52.27 44.89
C LYS A 408 -30.44 -52.24 45.76
#